data_AF-A0AA40VFA7-F1
#
_entry.id   AF-A0AA40VFA7-F1
#
_cell.length_a   1.000
_cell.length_b   1.000
_cell.length_c   1.000
_cell.angle_alpha   90.00
_cell.angle_beta   90.00
_cell.angle_gamma   90.00
#
_symmetry.space_group_name_H-M   'P 1'
#
loop_
_entity.id
_entity.type
_entity.pdbx_description
1 polymer ?
#
loop_
_entity_poly.entity_id
_entity_poly.type
_entity_poly.pdbx_seq_one_letter_code
_entity_poly.pdbx_strand_id
1 'polypeptide(L)' 'MTDDERTAAELRGLLGFARGLGLDEATVREIYEAVTREAAAAGVGDEERIAEVRKRMLTGARGA' A
#
# COMPACT_ATOMS: atom_id res chain seq x y z
N MET A 1 2.38 -20.11 1.27
CA MET A 1 2.53 -18.66 1.42
C MET A 1 1.76 -18.26 2.67
N THR A 2 2.47 -17.87 3.72
CA THR A 2 1.88 -17.31 4.93
C THR A 2 1.42 -15.87 4.69
N ASP A 3 0.65 -15.31 5.63
CA ASP A 3 0.22 -13.91 5.57
C ASP A 3 1.41 -12.94 5.62
N ASP A 4 2.44 -13.29 6.41
CA ASP A 4 3.71 -12.53 6.46
C ASP A 4 4.46 -12.55 5.12
N GLU A 5 4.55 -13.70 4.46
CA GLU A 5 5.20 -13.83 3.15
C GLU A 5 4.45 -13.03 2.08
N ARG A 6 3.11 -13.03 2.13
CA ARG A 6 2.27 -12.23 1.25
C ARG A 6 2.50 -10.74 1.49
N THR A 7 2.41 -10.29 2.73
CA THR A 7 2.62 -8.89 3.12
C THR A 7 4.00 -8.40 2.69
N ALA A 8 5.04 -9.22 2.89
CA ALA A 8 6.39 -8.90 2.45
C ALA A 8 6.54 -8.78 0.93
N ALA A 9 5.84 -9.63 0.16
CA ALA A 9 5.83 -9.55 -1.30
C ALA A 9 5.09 -8.29 -1.80
N GLU A 10 3.96 -7.97 -1.18
CA GLU A 10 3.16 -6.78 -1.49
C GLU A 10 3.94 -5.49 -1.22
N LEU A 11 4.50 -5.35 -0.01
CA LEU A 11 5.31 -4.19 0.37
C LEU A 11 6.51 -4.02 -0.56
N ARG A 12 7.17 -5.11 -0.97
CA ARG A 12 8.30 -5.04 -1.92
C ARG A 12 7.88 -4.46 -3.28
N GLY A 13 6.72 -4.87 -3.80
CA GLY A 13 6.18 -4.31 -5.04
C GLY A 13 5.79 -2.85 -4.91
N LEU A 14 5.16 -2.50 -3.79
CA LEU A 14 4.72 -1.14 -3.47
C LEU A 14 5.89 -0.17 -3.28
N LEU A 15 6.96 -0.59 -2.62
CA LEU A 15 8.19 0.21 -2.47
C LEU A 15 8.86 0.46 -3.83
N GLY A 16 8.85 -0.52 -4.73
CA GLY A 16 9.33 -0.34 -6.10
C GLY A 16 8.53 0.72 -6.87
N PHE A 17 7.20 0.72 -6.71
CA PHE A 17 6.30 1.71 -7.30
C PHE A 17 6.52 3.11 -6.69
N ALA A 18 6.57 3.19 -5.35
CA ALA A 18 6.74 4.42 -4.58
C ALA A 18 8.06 5.14 -4.88
N ARG A 19 9.13 4.39 -5.18
CA ARG A 19 10.41 4.97 -5.62
C ARG A 19 10.28 5.81 -6.89
N GLY A 20 9.41 5.41 -7.82
CA GLY A 20 9.10 6.20 -9.02
C GLY A 20 8.29 7.46 -8.74
N LEU A 21 7.66 7.54 -7.56
CA LEU A 21 6.87 8.67 -7.09
C LEU A 21 7.62 9.58 -6.11
N GLY A 22 8.84 9.21 -5.70
CA GLY A 22 9.62 9.96 -4.70
C GLY A 22 9.12 9.80 -3.26
N LEU A 23 8.28 8.81 -2.98
CA LEU A 23 7.78 8.55 -1.62
C LEU A 23 8.78 7.71 -0.83
N ASP A 24 8.93 8.05 0.45
CA ASP A 24 9.75 7.28 1.39
C ASP A 24 9.01 6.04 1.91
N GLU A 25 9.79 5.11 2.46
CA GLU A 25 9.28 3.83 2.96
C GLU A 25 8.30 3.98 4.14
N ALA A 26 8.46 4.98 5.00
CA ALA A 26 7.56 5.17 6.13
C ALA A 26 6.17 5.59 5.64
N THR A 27 6.10 6.56 4.72
CA THR A 27 4.85 6.96 4.06
C THR A 27 4.16 5.78 3.37
N VAL A 28 4.93 4.90 2.71
CA VAL A 28 4.39 3.69 2.07
C VAL A 28 3.77 2.74 3.07
N ARG A 29 4.46 2.48 4.19
CA ARG A 29 3.97 1.58 5.25
C ARG A 29 2.72 2.13 5.91
N GLU A 30 2.69 3.42 6.21
CA GLU A 30 1.50 4.08 6.78
C GLU A 30 0.28 3.93 5.89
N ILE A 31 0.41 4.20 4.59
CA ILE A 31 -0.68 4.04 3.62
C ILE A 31 -1.13 2.58 3.55
N TYR A 32 -0.19 1.63 3.46
CA TYR A 32 -0.49 0.21 3.37
C TYR A 32 -1.27 -0.30 4.59
N GLU A 33 -0.83 0.05 5.79
CA GLU A 33 -1.49 -0.36 7.03
C GLU A 33 -2.87 0.28 7.20
N ALA A 34 -3.00 1.57 6.87
CA ALA A 34 -4.29 2.26 6.92
C ALA A 34 -5.31 1.59 6.00
N VAL A 35 -4.93 1.37 4.73
CA VAL A 35 -5.81 0.73 3.76
C VAL A 35 -6.09 -0.73 4.13
N THR A 36 -5.13 -1.45 4.69
CA THR A 36 -5.35 -2.84 5.16
C THR A 36 -6.37 -2.92 6.28
N ARG A 37 -6.29 -2.02 7.27
CA ARG A 37 -7.29 -1.94 8.36
C ARG A 37 -8.67 -1.57 7.83
N GLU A 38 -8.74 -0.59 6.93
CA GLU A 38 -10.00 -0.13 6.33
C GLU A 38 -10.64 -1.22 5.47
N ALA A 39 -9.85 -1.93 4.65
CA ALA A 39 -10.33 -3.02 3.83
C ALA A 39 -10.87 -4.19 4.68
N ALA A 40 -10.19 -4.51 5.78
CA ALA A 40 -10.68 -5.50 6.74
C ALA A 40 -12.01 -5.09 7.37
N ALA A 41 -12.18 -3.81 7.73
CA ALA A 41 -13.42 -3.29 8.29
C ALA A 41 -14.58 -3.28 7.28
N ALA A 42 -14.29 -3.02 6.00
CA ALA A 42 -15.28 -2.96 4.93
C ALA A 42 -15.50 -4.31 4.21
N GLY A 43 -14.76 -5.36 4.57
CA GLY A 43 -14.87 -6.69 3.94
C GLY A 43 -14.42 -6.73 2.48
N VAL A 44 -13.49 -5.84 2.11
CA VAL A 44 -13.03 -5.65 0.73
C VAL A 44 -11.89 -6.62 0.41
N GLY A 45 -11.84 -7.11 -0.84
CA GLY A 45 -10.83 -8.06 -1.28
C GLY A 45 -9.43 -7.47 -1.46
N ASP A 46 -8.43 -8.35 -1.54
CA ASP A 46 -7.01 -7.98 -1.66
C ASP A 46 -6.72 -7.10 -2.91
N GLU A 47 -7.38 -7.36 -4.04
CA GLU A 47 -7.17 -6.58 -5.28
C GLU A 47 -7.59 -5.12 -5.12
N GLU A 48 -8.78 -4.89 -4.58
CA GLU A 48 -9.31 -3.55 -4.33
C GLU A 48 -8.52 -2.82 -3.25
N ARG A 49 -8.09 -3.55 -2.20
CA ARG A 49 -7.15 -3.05 -1.20
C ARG A 49 -5.86 -2.53 -1.85
N ILE A 50 -5.21 -3.33 -2.70
CA ILE A 50 -3.95 -2.94 -3.35
C ILE A 50 -4.14 -1.79 -4.35
N ALA A 51 -5.29 -1.74 -5.04
CA ALA A 51 -5.63 -0.62 -5.92
C ALA A 51 -5.75 0.70 -5.13
N GLU A 52 -6.42 0.67 -3.98
CA GLU A 52 -6.58 1.85 -3.11
C GLU A 52 -5.23 2.28 -2.49
N VAL A 53 -4.36 1.35 -2.11
CA VAL A 53 -2.98 1.69 -1.67
C VAL A 53 -2.25 2.49 -2.75
N ARG A 54 -2.23 2.00 -3.99
CA ARG A 54 -1.54 2.69 -5.11
C ARG A 54 -2.14 4.06 -5.39
N LYS A 55 -3.47 4.19 -5.33
CA LYS A 55 -4.17 5.46 -5.49
C LYS A 55 -3.77 6.46 -4.42
N ARG A 56 -3.71 6.07 -3.14
CA ARG A 56 -3.28 6.95 -2.05
C ARG A 56 -1.82 7.36 -2.15
N MET A 57 -0.94 6.47 -2.62
CA MET A 57 0.44 6.84 -2.95
C MET A 57 0.49 7.92 -4.03
N LEU A 58 -0.27 7.78 -5.11
CA LEU A 58 -0.34 8.81 -6.16
C LEU A 58 -0.84 10.16 -5.63
N THR A 59 -1.79 10.15 -4.68
CA THR A 59 -2.25 11.36 -4.01
C THR A 59 -1.17 11.97 -3.12
N GLY A 60 -0.49 11.18 -2.30
CA GLY A 60 0.59 11.63 -1.42
C GLY A 60 1.75 12.26 -2.20
N ALA A 61 2.12 11.67 -3.33
CA ALA A 61 3.20 12.17 -4.18
C ALA A 61 2.88 13.50 -4.88
N ARG A 62 1.60 13.84 -5.07
CA ARG A 62 1.17 15.11 -5.67
C ARG A 62 1.08 16.26 -4.65
N GLY A 63 1.10 15.95 -3.37
CA GLY A 63 1.02 16.93 -2.29
C GLY A 63 2.35 17.28 -1.62
N ALA A 64 3.44 16.64 -2.05
CA ALA A 64 4.80 16.82 -1.54
C ALA A 64 5.61 17.84 -2.36
#